data_AF-A0A177UL36-F1
#
_entry.id   AF-A0A177UL36-F1
#
_cell.length_a   1.000
_cell.length_b   1.000
_cell.length_c   1.000
_cell.angle_alpha   90.00
_cell.angle_beta   90.00
_cell.angle_gamma   90.00
#
_symmetry.space_group_name_H-M   'P 1'
#
loop_
_entity.id
_entity.type
_entity.pdbx_description
1 polymer ?
#
loop_
_entity_poly.entity_id
_entity_poly.type
_entity_poly.pdbx_seq_one_letter_code
_entity_poly.pdbx_strand_id
1 'polypeptide(L)'
;MLSPAASAMRRSALNVLSRAVPASSPSPLAVTAAALARSANRAPLLPATCSSAAPSSRLSGRRAFSQSSASEAVSTTPTSSINDPAEEEAQRFLEEGTALIESGDIENAKKAYERSLAIKESSSALFNLGVCQYHNKDLTEAIASWNRVIELSPSSSDAHMNIASAFVMSVPPRPDLAVDHLKTAASISPEDAEIQFNLGAVLEACEQLEEAAKAYKRALDGGIARAETNLRNISAKLASALLAVKEHERNMEKAAQEAAAEKKDT
;
A
#
# COMPACT_ATOMS: atom_id res chain seq x y z
N MET A 1 -31.34 14.08 -7.40
CA MET A 1 -31.60 13.03 -8.41
C MET A 1 -30.43 13.05 -9.39
N LEU A 2 -29.53 12.07 -9.33
CA LEU A 2 -28.37 11.99 -10.22
C LEU A 2 -28.80 11.55 -11.63
N SER A 3 -28.20 12.14 -12.66
CA SER A 3 -28.50 11.89 -14.08
C SER A 3 -28.38 10.39 -14.44
N PRO A 4 -29.23 9.87 -15.34
CA PRO A 4 -29.17 8.49 -15.83
C PRO A 4 -27.77 8.08 -16.36
N ALA A 5 -27.00 9.04 -16.88
CA ALA A 5 -25.63 8.82 -17.38
C ALA A 5 -24.64 8.47 -16.24
N ALA A 6 -24.76 9.13 -15.08
CA ALA A 6 -23.92 8.85 -13.91
C ALA A 6 -24.25 7.48 -13.28
N SER A 7 -25.51 7.05 -13.39
CA SER A 7 -25.94 5.71 -12.94
C SER A 7 -25.51 4.59 -13.89
N ALA A 8 -25.35 4.87 -15.18
CA ALA A 8 -24.85 3.92 -16.17
C ALA A 8 -23.31 3.75 -16.07
N MET A 9 -22.57 4.86 -15.89
CA MET A 9 -21.12 4.85 -15.63
C MET A 9 -20.76 4.03 -14.39
N ARG A 10 -21.52 4.17 -13.29
CA ARG A 10 -21.31 3.37 -12.06
C ARG A 10 -21.54 1.87 -12.24
N ARG A 11 -22.48 1.45 -13.10
CA ARG A 11 -22.75 0.02 -13.36
C ARG A 11 -21.69 -0.61 -14.27
N SER A 12 -21.11 0.16 -15.19
CA SER A 12 -20.01 -0.31 -16.05
C SER A 12 -18.73 -0.55 -15.25
N ALA A 13 -18.37 0.38 -14.35
CA ALA A 13 -17.25 0.24 -13.43
C ALA A 13 -17.36 -1.01 -12.53
N LEU A 14 -18.55 -1.29 -11.99
CA LEU A 14 -18.83 -2.48 -11.17
C LEU A 14 -18.59 -3.81 -11.93
N ASN A 15 -18.93 -3.87 -13.22
CA ASN A 15 -18.74 -5.07 -14.03
C ASN A 15 -17.27 -5.32 -14.43
N VAL A 16 -16.47 -4.27 -14.57
CA VAL A 16 -15.02 -4.38 -14.83
C VAL A 16 -14.29 -4.80 -13.56
N LEU A 17 -14.62 -4.20 -12.41
CA LEU A 17 -14.03 -4.53 -11.10
C LEU A 17 -14.41 -5.93 -10.60
N SER A 18 -15.66 -6.36 -10.83
CA SER A 18 -16.12 -7.73 -10.52
C SER A 18 -15.50 -8.80 -11.42
N ARG A 19 -14.95 -8.43 -12.59
CA ARG A 19 -14.23 -9.33 -13.51
C ARG A 19 -12.71 -9.28 -13.34
N ALA A 20 -12.16 -8.19 -12.83
CA ALA A 20 -10.73 -8.00 -12.59
C ALA A 20 -10.26 -8.62 -11.26
N VAL A 21 -11.17 -8.88 -10.33
CA VAL A 21 -10.88 -9.58 -9.06
C VAL A 21 -11.43 -11.01 -9.15
N PRO A 22 -10.62 -12.01 -9.54
CA PRO A 22 -11.06 -13.39 -9.42
C PRO A 22 -11.17 -13.76 -7.94
N ALA A 23 -12.29 -14.39 -7.58
CA ALA A 23 -12.54 -15.05 -6.29
C ALA A 23 -11.68 -16.32 -6.07
N SER A 24 -10.46 -16.36 -6.62
CA SER A 24 -9.56 -17.50 -6.59
C SER A 24 -8.12 -17.04 -6.80
N SER A 25 -7.59 -16.32 -5.81
CA SER A 25 -6.15 -16.22 -5.56
C SER A 25 -5.98 -16.32 -4.04
N PRO A 26 -4.93 -16.99 -3.55
CA PRO A 26 -4.78 -17.19 -2.11
C PRO A 26 -4.75 -15.82 -1.43
N SER A 27 -5.45 -15.73 -0.31
CA SER A 27 -5.52 -14.55 0.55
C SER A 27 -4.13 -13.87 0.67
N PRO A 28 -4.04 -12.53 0.70
CA PRO A 28 -2.77 -11.78 0.70
C PRO A 28 -1.87 -12.06 1.91
N LEU A 29 -2.32 -12.89 2.84
CA LEU A 29 -1.63 -13.37 4.02
C LEU A 29 -0.39 -14.23 3.72
N ALA A 30 -0.36 -14.94 2.59
CA ALA A 30 0.76 -15.84 2.29
C ALA A 30 2.02 -15.11 1.78
N VAL A 31 1.88 -13.90 1.23
CA VAL A 31 3.00 -13.19 0.60
C VAL A 31 3.59 -12.12 1.53
N THR A 32 2.77 -11.48 2.37
CA THR A 32 3.25 -10.43 3.29
C THR A 32 3.97 -10.98 4.52
N ALA A 33 3.54 -12.13 5.07
CA ALA A 33 4.20 -12.76 6.21
C ALA A 33 5.64 -13.25 5.87
N ALA A 34 5.85 -13.77 4.64
CA ALA A 34 7.14 -14.29 4.21
C ALA A 34 8.16 -13.22 3.73
N ALA A 35 7.69 -11.99 3.47
CA ALA A 35 8.52 -10.87 3.03
C ALA A 35 9.05 -10.02 4.20
N LEU A 36 8.27 -9.86 5.28
CA LEU A 36 8.66 -9.08 6.46
C LEU A 36 9.77 -9.75 7.29
N ALA A 37 9.91 -11.07 7.25
CA ALA A 37 10.93 -11.79 8.02
C ALA A 37 12.36 -11.69 7.42
N ARG A 38 12.53 -11.19 6.19
CA ARG A 38 13.84 -11.22 5.49
C ARG A 38 14.62 -9.91 5.48
N SER A 39 14.03 -8.77 5.84
CA SER A 39 14.73 -7.47 5.80
C SER A 39 15.37 -7.04 7.13
N ALA A 40 15.11 -7.73 8.24
CA ALA A 40 15.55 -7.31 9.57
C ALA A 40 16.96 -7.78 9.98
N ASN A 41 17.70 -8.50 9.14
CA ASN A 41 18.98 -9.13 9.55
C ASN A 41 20.17 -8.81 8.62
N ARG A 42 20.39 -7.53 8.32
CA ARG A 42 21.61 -7.07 7.66
C ARG A 42 22.42 -6.16 8.58
N ALA A 43 23.32 -6.77 9.35
CA ALA A 43 24.28 -6.10 10.20
C ALA A 43 25.20 -5.15 9.41
N PRO A 44 25.55 -3.95 9.92
CA PRO A 44 26.51 -3.09 9.26
C PRO A 44 27.95 -3.53 9.57
N LEU A 45 28.76 -3.62 8.52
CA LEU A 45 30.22 -3.76 8.58
C LEU A 45 30.84 -2.45 9.09
N LEU A 46 31.64 -2.51 10.15
CA LEU A 46 32.43 -1.39 10.67
C LEU A 46 33.76 -1.24 9.92
N PRO A 47 34.28 -0.01 9.70
CA PRO A 47 35.62 0.19 9.17
C PRO A 47 36.68 0.28 10.28
N ALA A 48 37.91 -0.05 9.89
CA ALA A 48 39.12 -0.16 10.71
C ALA A 48 39.78 1.19 11.07
N THR A 49 40.88 1.06 11.83
CA THR A 49 41.88 2.04 12.32
C THR A 49 41.59 2.55 13.74
N CYS A 50 42.52 2.56 14.71
CA CYS A 50 43.90 3.02 14.62
C CYS A 50 44.88 2.31 15.58
N SER A 51 46.17 2.42 15.24
CA SER A 51 47.35 1.86 15.91
C SER A 51 48.04 2.88 16.86
N SER A 52 49.03 2.39 17.61
CA SER A 52 49.99 3.07 18.51
C SER A 52 49.51 3.33 19.95
N ALA A 53 50.34 3.29 20.99
CA ALA A 53 51.65 2.72 21.28
C ALA A 53 51.84 2.85 22.80
N ALA A 54 52.51 1.90 23.45
CA ALA A 54 52.96 2.04 24.84
C ALA A 54 54.11 3.08 24.92
N PRO A 55 54.43 3.64 26.11
CA PRO A 55 55.44 2.96 26.93
C PRO A 55 55.25 3.04 28.45
N SER A 56 55.88 2.07 29.11
CA SER A 56 56.06 1.96 30.56
C SER A 56 57.03 3.02 31.13
N SER A 57 56.71 3.58 32.30
CA SER A 57 57.72 3.96 33.28
C SER A 57 57.17 3.87 34.72
N ARG A 58 57.99 3.26 35.59
CA ARG A 58 57.91 3.22 37.06
C ARG A 58 58.32 4.61 37.60
N LEU A 59 57.99 5.12 38.79
CA LEU A 59 58.02 4.57 40.15
C LEU A 59 57.34 5.57 41.13
N SER A 60 56.70 5.02 42.17
CA SER A 60 56.58 5.50 43.56
C SER A 60 55.94 6.85 43.93
N GLY A 61 54.84 6.75 44.68
CA GLY A 61 54.35 7.81 45.56
C GLY A 61 53.05 7.44 46.29
N ARG A 62 53.16 6.74 47.42
CA ARG A 62 52.05 6.40 48.34
C ARG A 62 51.18 7.62 48.65
N ARG A 63 49.85 7.46 48.59
CA ARG A 63 48.95 7.73 49.73
C ARG A 63 47.59 7.09 49.51
N ALA A 64 47.19 6.29 50.49
CA ALA A 64 45.91 5.64 50.59
C ALA A 64 44.78 6.68 50.64
N PHE A 65 43.80 6.54 49.77
CA PHE A 65 42.42 6.87 50.06
C PHE A 65 41.53 5.80 49.45
N SER A 66 40.51 5.45 50.22
CA SER A 66 39.65 4.28 50.12
C SER A 66 39.25 3.87 48.71
N GLN A 67 39.38 2.56 48.44
CA GLN A 67 38.57 1.86 47.46
C GLN A 67 37.09 2.13 47.76
N SER A 68 36.52 3.17 47.14
CA SER A 68 35.15 3.07 46.68
C SER A 68 35.25 2.34 45.35
N SER A 69 35.27 1.01 45.44
CA SER A 69 34.75 0.22 44.34
C SER A 69 33.35 0.74 44.09
N ALA A 70 33.19 1.60 43.08
CA ALA A 70 31.93 1.72 42.40
C ALA A 70 31.68 0.33 41.81
N SER A 71 31.11 -0.55 42.63
CA SER A 71 30.37 -1.68 42.16
C SER A 71 29.20 -1.06 41.41
N GLU A 72 29.39 -0.79 40.12
CA GLU A 72 28.27 -0.75 39.22
C GLU A 72 27.50 -2.03 39.48
N ALA A 73 26.30 -1.88 40.03
CA ALA A 73 25.43 -2.99 40.33
C ALA A 73 24.96 -3.54 38.97
N VAL A 74 25.78 -4.38 38.34
CA VAL A 74 25.35 -5.21 37.22
C VAL A 74 24.58 -6.38 37.83
N SER A 75 23.39 -6.07 38.33
CA SER A 75 22.39 -7.10 38.64
C SER A 75 21.72 -7.47 37.33
N THR A 76 22.40 -8.26 36.51
CA THR A 76 21.73 -8.97 35.43
C THR A 76 21.08 -10.18 36.07
N THR A 77 19.83 -10.04 36.52
CA THR A 77 19.01 -11.25 36.67
C THR A 77 18.91 -11.89 35.28
N PRO A 78 18.87 -13.23 35.16
CA PRO A 78 18.72 -13.91 33.87
C PRO A 78 17.41 -13.53 33.14
N THR A 79 16.51 -12.82 33.81
CA THR A 79 15.23 -12.29 33.34
C THR A 79 15.17 -10.76 33.21
N SER A 80 16.29 -10.04 33.35
CA SER A 80 16.34 -8.61 33.06
C SER A 80 16.27 -8.42 31.54
N SER A 81 15.06 -8.37 30.99
CA SER A 81 14.85 -7.93 29.61
C SER A 81 15.14 -6.42 29.53
N ILE A 82 15.83 -6.01 28.46
CA ILE A 82 16.02 -4.59 28.13
C ILE A 82 14.69 -3.96 27.71
N ASN A 83 13.72 -4.78 27.29
CA ASN A 83 12.43 -4.33 26.79
C ASN A 83 11.41 -4.21 27.92
N ASP A 84 10.55 -3.20 27.81
CA ASP A 84 9.42 -2.99 28.72
C ASP A 84 8.49 -4.23 28.69
N PRO A 85 8.17 -4.85 29.84
CA PRO A 85 7.24 -5.99 29.89
C PRO A 85 5.90 -5.72 29.19
N ALA A 86 5.40 -4.48 29.20
CA ALA A 86 4.19 -4.11 28.49
C ALA A 86 4.37 -4.16 26.96
N GLU A 87 5.55 -3.80 26.46
CA GLU A 87 5.87 -3.88 25.03
C GLU A 87 5.98 -5.34 24.56
N GLU A 88 6.55 -6.22 25.38
CA GLU A 88 6.56 -7.65 25.10
C GLU A 88 5.13 -8.22 25.07
N GLU A 89 4.25 -7.77 25.96
CA GLU A 89 2.84 -8.18 25.96
C GLU A 89 2.10 -7.70 24.70
N ALA A 90 2.28 -6.45 24.30
CA ALA A 90 1.72 -5.91 23.07
C ALA A 90 2.19 -6.71 21.84
N GLN A 91 3.47 -7.06 21.80
CA GLN A 91 4.07 -7.84 20.72
C GLN A 91 3.50 -9.27 20.67
N ARG A 92 3.28 -9.91 21.83
CA ARG A 92 2.63 -11.24 21.88
C ARG A 92 1.23 -11.22 21.30
N PHE A 93 0.42 -10.20 21.61
CA PHE A 93 -0.92 -10.07 21.02
C PHE A 93 -0.88 -9.81 19.50
N LEU A 94 0.12 -9.08 19.00
CA LEU A 94 0.34 -8.91 17.56
C LEU A 94 0.66 -10.24 16.87
N GLU A 95 1.54 -11.04 17.46
CA GLU A 95 1.92 -12.36 16.96
C GLU A 95 0.75 -13.35 17.02
N GLU A 96 -0.02 -13.35 18.11
CA GLU A 96 -1.27 -14.12 18.25
C GLU A 96 -2.26 -13.75 17.15
N GLY A 97 -2.49 -12.45 16.92
CA GLY A 97 -3.37 -11.99 15.85
C GLY A 97 -2.90 -12.46 14.46
N THR A 98 -1.59 -12.48 14.23
CA THR A 98 -1.01 -12.94 12.96
C THR A 98 -1.23 -14.44 12.76
N ALA A 99 -1.03 -15.25 13.80
CA ALA A 99 -1.30 -16.69 13.76
C ALA A 99 -2.80 -16.99 13.57
N LEU A 100 -3.68 -16.23 14.21
CA LEU A 100 -5.14 -16.37 14.04
C LEU A 100 -5.58 -16.08 12.61
N ILE A 101 -5.00 -15.04 11.99
CA ILE A 101 -5.20 -14.72 10.59
C ILE A 101 -4.77 -15.87 9.66
N GLU A 102 -3.62 -16.49 9.91
CA GLU A 102 -3.15 -17.67 9.15
C GLU A 102 -4.09 -18.87 9.30
N SER A 103 -4.71 -19.03 10.48
CA SER A 103 -5.72 -20.06 10.75
C SER A 103 -7.11 -19.75 10.17
N GLY A 104 -7.32 -18.53 9.66
CA GLY A 104 -8.59 -18.06 9.10
C GLY A 104 -9.58 -17.51 10.14
N ASP A 105 -9.19 -17.40 11.41
CA ASP A 105 -10.02 -16.85 12.49
C ASP A 105 -9.89 -15.32 12.56
N ILE A 106 -10.57 -14.64 11.64
CA ILE A 106 -10.51 -13.18 11.48
C ILE A 106 -11.06 -12.44 12.70
N GLU A 107 -12.09 -12.99 13.35
CA GLU A 107 -12.77 -12.33 14.46
C GLU A 107 -11.91 -12.33 15.73
N ASN A 108 -11.25 -13.44 16.05
CA ASN A 108 -10.33 -13.47 17.18
C ASN A 108 -9.04 -12.72 16.86
N ALA A 109 -8.57 -12.74 15.61
CA ALA A 109 -7.43 -11.92 15.20
C ALA A 109 -7.69 -10.42 15.43
N LYS A 110 -8.87 -9.92 15.06
CA LYS A 110 -9.28 -8.53 15.31
C LYS A 110 -9.13 -8.18 16.80
N LYS A 111 -9.64 -9.02 17.69
CA LYS A 111 -9.55 -8.81 19.15
C LYS A 111 -8.11 -8.83 19.65
N ALA A 112 -7.26 -9.71 19.11
CA ALA A 112 -5.85 -9.77 19.47
C ALA A 112 -5.13 -8.47 19.07
N TYR A 113 -5.36 -7.96 17.85
CA TYR A 113 -4.80 -6.67 17.43
C TYR A 113 -5.32 -5.50 18.27
N GLU A 114 -6.62 -5.48 18.61
CA GLU A 114 -7.18 -4.45 19.51
C GLU A 114 -6.53 -4.48 20.89
N ARG A 115 -6.25 -5.67 21.45
CA ARG A 115 -5.51 -5.80 22.72
C ARG A 115 -4.07 -5.31 22.61
N SER A 116 -3.37 -5.65 21.52
CA SER A 116 -2.02 -5.14 21.24
C SER A 116 -2.00 -3.61 21.24
N LEU A 117 -2.94 -3.01 20.49
CA LEU A 117 -3.07 -1.56 20.34
C LEU A 117 -3.49 -0.84 21.62
N ALA A 118 -4.25 -1.49 22.50
CA ALA A 118 -4.62 -0.94 23.81
C ALA A 118 -3.40 -0.79 24.74
N ILE A 119 -2.35 -1.59 24.54
CA ILE A 119 -1.11 -1.52 25.31
C ILE A 119 -0.13 -0.55 24.65
N LYS A 120 0.13 -0.74 23.35
CA LYS A 120 1.03 0.11 22.58
C LYS A 120 0.54 0.25 21.15
N GLU A 121 0.37 1.50 20.72
CA GLU A 121 0.06 1.80 19.33
C GLU A 121 1.25 1.43 18.43
N SER A 122 0.96 0.68 17.36
CA SER A 122 1.97 0.30 16.36
C SER A 122 1.38 0.29 14.95
N SER A 123 2.16 0.72 13.98
CA SER A 123 1.77 0.70 12.56
C SER A 123 1.40 -0.71 12.10
N SER A 124 2.13 -1.73 12.54
CA SER A 124 1.89 -3.13 12.15
C SER A 124 0.55 -3.67 12.66
N ALA A 125 0.21 -3.43 13.94
CA ALA A 125 -1.07 -3.87 14.49
C ALA A 125 -2.25 -3.11 13.88
N LEU A 126 -2.11 -1.80 13.66
CA LEU A 126 -3.13 -0.99 12.96
C LEU A 126 -3.36 -1.46 11.52
N PHE A 127 -2.27 -1.77 10.80
CA PHE A 127 -2.35 -2.26 9.43
C PHE A 127 -3.14 -3.57 9.36
N ASN A 128 -2.79 -4.53 10.22
CA ASN A 128 -3.46 -5.83 10.26
C ASN A 128 -4.89 -5.75 10.80
N LEU A 129 -5.17 -4.86 11.76
CA LEU A 129 -6.54 -4.58 12.21
C LEU A 129 -7.40 -4.07 11.04
N GLY A 130 -6.86 -3.16 10.22
CA GLY A 130 -7.53 -2.67 9.01
C GLY A 130 -7.84 -3.81 8.02
N VAL A 131 -6.92 -4.77 7.87
CA VAL A 131 -7.15 -5.98 7.06
C VAL A 131 -8.31 -6.80 7.61
N CYS A 132 -8.37 -7.06 8.92
CA CYS A 132 -9.50 -7.76 9.55
C CYS A 132 -10.84 -7.05 9.29
N GLN A 133 -10.87 -5.73 9.51
CA GLN A 133 -12.07 -4.91 9.31
C GLN A 133 -12.53 -4.94 7.84
N TYR A 134 -11.59 -4.86 6.90
CA TYR A 134 -11.89 -4.98 5.47
C TYR A 134 -12.50 -6.34 5.10
N HIS A 135 -11.97 -7.44 5.67
CA HIS A 135 -12.53 -8.77 5.48
C HIS A 135 -13.97 -8.89 6.03
N ASN A 136 -14.23 -8.27 7.18
CA ASN A 136 -15.56 -8.18 7.79
C ASN A 136 -16.52 -7.21 7.10
N LYS A 137 -16.07 -6.50 6.04
CA LYS A 137 -16.82 -5.44 5.33
C LYS A 137 -17.08 -4.17 6.13
N ASP A 138 -16.36 -3.99 7.24
CA ASP A 138 -16.29 -2.76 8.03
C ASP A 138 -15.34 -1.76 7.34
N LEU A 139 -15.71 -1.30 6.15
CA LEU A 139 -14.82 -0.54 5.27
C LEU A 139 -14.44 0.84 5.84
N THR A 140 -15.33 1.47 6.60
CA THR A 140 -15.08 2.79 7.21
C THR A 140 -13.99 2.69 8.27
N GLU A 141 -14.09 1.66 9.12
CA GLU A 141 -13.15 1.35 10.18
C GLU A 141 -11.81 0.92 9.59
N ALA A 142 -11.81 0.11 8.53
CA ALA A 142 -10.59 -0.29 7.82
C ALA A 142 -9.81 0.93 7.31
N ILE A 143 -10.51 1.87 6.66
CA ILE A 143 -9.92 3.13 6.18
C ILE A 143 -9.37 3.95 7.35
N ALA A 144 -10.09 4.04 8.47
CA ALA A 144 -9.62 4.75 9.66
C ALA A 144 -8.32 4.14 10.22
N SER A 145 -8.25 2.82 10.34
CA SER A 145 -7.06 2.10 10.80
C SER A 145 -5.86 2.35 9.89
N TRP A 146 -6.04 2.26 8.56
CA TRP A 146 -4.94 2.52 7.62
C TRP A 146 -4.55 3.99 7.50
N ASN A 147 -5.48 4.94 7.69
CA ASN A 147 -5.13 6.34 7.82
C ASN A 147 -4.23 6.57 9.04
N ARG A 148 -4.50 5.89 10.16
CA ARG A 148 -3.63 5.95 11.34
C ARG A 148 -2.24 5.35 11.05
N VAL A 149 -2.15 4.31 10.23
CA VAL A 149 -0.85 3.81 9.72
C VAL A 149 -0.10 4.89 8.94
N ILE A 150 -0.78 5.63 8.06
CA ILE A 150 -0.16 6.72 7.28
C ILE A 150 0.33 7.84 8.20
N GLU A 151 -0.39 8.16 9.28
CA GLU A 151 0.04 9.15 10.27
C GLU A 151 1.33 8.73 11.00
N LEU A 152 1.49 7.44 11.31
CA LEU A 152 2.70 6.90 11.95
C LEU A 152 3.83 6.61 10.95
N SER A 153 3.48 6.30 9.71
CA SER A 153 4.40 5.83 8.67
C SER A 153 3.96 6.37 7.30
N PRO A 154 4.27 7.65 6.99
CA PRO A 154 3.79 8.33 5.79
C PRO A 154 4.23 7.69 4.46
N SER A 155 5.28 6.88 4.50
CA SER A 155 5.82 6.16 3.33
C SER A 155 5.22 4.76 3.15
N SER A 156 4.07 4.45 3.76
CA SER A 156 3.42 3.14 3.60
C SER A 156 2.59 3.09 2.30
N SER A 157 3.20 2.62 1.20
CA SER A 157 2.48 2.41 -0.06
C SER A 157 1.34 1.38 0.07
N ASP A 158 1.53 0.37 0.92
CA ASP A 158 0.54 -0.69 1.15
C ASP A 158 -0.72 -0.15 1.83
N ALA A 159 -0.59 0.77 2.79
CA ALA A 159 -1.73 1.41 3.43
C ALA A 159 -2.57 2.20 2.41
N HIS A 160 -1.93 2.95 1.53
CA HIS A 160 -2.61 3.65 0.44
C HIS A 160 -3.32 2.68 -0.52
N MET A 161 -2.69 1.57 -0.91
CA MET A 161 -3.29 0.56 -1.79
C MET A 161 -4.53 -0.10 -1.17
N ASN A 162 -4.47 -0.39 0.13
CA ASN A 162 -5.58 -0.98 0.87
C ASN A 162 -6.75 0.00 1.04
N ILE A 163 -6.47 1.28 1.34
CA ILE A 163 -7.50 2.33 1.38
C ILE A 163 -8.18 2.49 0.02
N ALA A 164 -7.41 2.50 -1.07
CA ALA A 164 -7.97 2.55 -2.42
C ALA A 164 -8.92 1.37 -2.69
N SER A 165 -8.52 0.16 -2.27
CA SER A 165 -9.35 -1.04 -2.37
C SER A 165 -10.65 -0.92 -1.56
N ALA A 166 -10.61 -0.32 -0.37
CA ALA A 166 -11.81 -0.05 0.43
C ALA A 166 -12.74 0.98 -0.22
N PHE A 167 -12.21 2.04 -0.83
CA PHE A 167 -13.02 3.01 -1.57
C PHE A 167 -13.70 2.41 -2.80
N VAL A 168 -13.01 1.50 -3.50
CA VAL A 168 -13.58 0.75 -4.63
C VAL A 168 -14.72 -0.15 -4.18
N MET A 169 -14.59 -0.82 -3.02
CA MET A 169 -15.64 -1.71 -2.49
C MET A 169 -16.76 -1.01 -1.72
N SER A 170 -16.58 0.28 -1.40
CA SER A 170 -17.56 1.06 -0.64
C SER A 170 -18.92 1.11 -1.34
N VAL A 171 -19.98 1.30 -0.55
CA VAL A 171 -21.34 1.47 -1.07
C VAL A 171 -21.85 2.84 -0.63
N PRO A 172 -21.96 3.84 -1.53
CA PRO A 172 -21.61 3.77 -2.96
C PRO A 172 -20.09 3.76 -3.22
N PRO A 173 -19.65 3.21 -4.38
CA PRO A 173 -18.22 3.16 -4.71
C PRO A 173 -17.67 4.55 -4.98
N ARG A 174 -16.39 4.75 -4.59
CA ARG A 174 -15.64 6.02 -4.68
C ARG A 174 -14.29 5.83 -5.41
N PRO A 175 -14.31 5.41 -6.69
CA PRO A 175 -13.08 5.15 -7.42
C PRO A 175 -12.24 6.41 -7.67
N ASP A 176 -12.86 7.59 -7.62
CA ASP A 176 -12.21 8.91 -7.61
C ASP A 176 -11.17 9.02 -6.49
N LEU A 177 -11.57 8.73 -5.25
CA LEU A 177 -10.66 8.76 -4.10
C LEU A 177 -9.62 7.63 -4.17
N ALA A 178 -9.99 6.48 -4.72
CA ALA A 178 -9.07 5.37 -4.89
C ALA A 178 -7.90 5.70 -5.84
N VAL A 179 -8.16 6.47 -6.92
CA VAL A 179 -7.10 6.93 -7.82
C VAL A 179 -6.07 7.79 -7.09
N ASP A 180 -6.50 8.71 -6.22
CA ASP A 180 -5.59 9.61 -5.50
C ASP A 180 -4.66 8.82 -4.56
N HIS A 181 -5.20 7.84 -3.83
CA HIS A 181 -4.40 6.96 -2.99
C HIS A 181 -3.44 6.09 -3.82
N LEU A 182 -3.88 5.54 -4.96
CA LEU A 182 -3.01 4.73 -5.82
C LEU A 182 -1.92 5.56 -6.52
N LYS A 183 -2.20 6.81 -6.90
CA LYS A 183 -1.19 7.75 -7.40
C LYS A 183 -0.15 8.05 -6.32
N THR A 184 -0.57 8.22 -5.07
CA THR A 184 0.34 8.39 -3.94
C THR A 184 1.18 7.14 -3.71
N ALA A 185 0.57 5.95 -3.66
CA ALA A 185 1.27 4.68 -3.53
C ALA A 185 2.32 4.47 -4.65
N ALA A 186 1.96 4.81 -5.89
CA ALA A 186 2.86 4.73 -7.05
C ALA A 186 4.00 5.75 -7.00
N SER A 187 3.82 6.87 -6.29
CA SER A 187 4.90 7.85 -6.07
C SER A 187 5.89 7.40 -4.99
N ILE A 188 5.41 6.65 -4.00
CA ILE A 188 6.23 6.08 -2.91
C ILE A 188 7.03 4.88 -3.44
N SER A 189 6.37 3.99 -4.18
CA SER A 189 6.92 2.72 -4.68
C SER A 189 6.73 2.61 -6.20
N PRO A 190 7.52 3.35 -7.01
CA PRO A 190 7.32 3.43 -8.46
C PRO A 190 7.59 2.12 -9.21
N GLU A 191 8.44 1.25 -8.66
CA GLU A 191 8.82 -0.04 -9.24
C GLU A 191 7.83 -1.17 -8.91
N ASP A 192 6.84 -0.91 -8.05
CA ASP A 192 5.85 -1.92 -7.70
C ASP A 192 4.83 -2.08 -8.84
N ALA A 193 4.96 -3.18 -9.56
CA ALA A 193 4.12 -3.50 -10.71
C ALA A 193 2.65 -3.78 -10.32
N GLU A 194 2.38 -4.25 -9.11
CA GLU A 194 1.02 -4.51 -8.63
C GLU A 194 0.30 -3.19 -8.31
N ILE A 195 0.99 -2.19 -7.77
CA ILE A 195 0.45 -0.83 -7.59
C ILE A 195 0.08 -0.23 -8.96
N GLN A 196 0.95 -0.37 -9.97
CA GLN A 196 0.66 0.11 -11.33
C GLN A 196 -0.54 -0.64 -11.95
N PHE A 197 -0.67 -1.94 -11.70
CA PHE A 197 -1.81 -2.73 -12.16
C PHE A 197 -3.11 -2.25 -11.53
N ASN A 198 -3.12 -2.08 -10.21
CA ASN A 198 -4.29 -1.60 -9.46
C ASN A 198 -4.68 -0.17 -9.89
N LEU A 199 -3.69 0.71 -10.09
CA LEU A 199 -3.91 2.05 -10.64
C LEU A 199 -4.56 1.97 -12.03
N GLY A 200 -4.06 1.12 -12.92
CA GLY A 200 -4.64 0.91 -14.25
C GLY A 200 -6.09 0.44 -14.20
N ALA A 201 -6.42 -0.48 -13.30
CA ALA A 201 -7.78 -0.99 -13.13
C ALA A 201 -8.77 0.06 -12.63
N VAL A 202 -8.36 0.87 -11.64
CA VAL A 202 -9.22 1.93 -11.11
C VAL A 202 -9.36 3.08 -12.12
N LEU A 203 -8.30 3.45 -12.84
CA LEU A 203 -8.35 4.44 -13.92
C LEU A 203 -9.27 4.00 -15.06
N GLU A 204 -9.24 2.71 -15.44
CA GLU A 204 -10.16 2.15 -16.43
C GLU A 204 -11.62 2.27 -15.95
N ALA A 205 -11.89 1.97 -14.68
CA ALA A 205 -13.22 2.13 -14.08
C ALA A 205 -13.69 3.60 -14.05
N CYS A 206 -12.75 4.56 -14.06
CA CYS A 206 -13.03 6.00 -14.16
C CYS A 206 -13.08 6.52 -15.61
N GLU A 207 -12.99 5.63 -16.62
CA GLU A 207 -12.88 5.96 -18.05
C GLU A 207 -11.68 6.86 -18.42
N GLN A 208 -10.65 6.90 -17.59
CA GLN A 208 -9.38 7.57 -17.87
C GLN A 208 -8.46 6.64 -18.66
N LEU A 209 -8.87 6.31 -19.89
CA LEU A 209 -8.31 5.21 -20.69
C LEU A 209 -6.83 5.40 -21.06
N GLU A 210 -6.40 6.62 -21.36
CA GLU A 210 -5.00 6.90 -21.72
C GLU A 210 -4.07 6.74 -20.51
N GLU A 211 -4.49 7.17 -19.32
CA GLU A 211 -3.72 6.98 -18.09
C GLU A 211 -3.72 5.50 -17.70
N ALA A 212 -4.85 4.81 -17.82
CA ALA A 212 -4.96 3.37 -17.56
C ALA A 212 -4.01 2.57 -18.46
N ALA A 213 -3.94 2.88 -19.76
CA ALA A 213 -3.02 2.21 -20.69
C ALA A 213 -1.55 2.38 -20.26
N LYS A 214 -1.15 3.57 -19.81
CA LYS A 214 0.22 3.83 -19.31
C LYS A 214 0.50 3.01 -18.05
N ALA A 215 -0.44 2.95 -17.12
CA ALA A 215 -0.31 2.21 -15.87
C ALA A 215 -0.21 0.69 -16.13
N TYR A 216 -1.09 0.13 -16.97
CA TYR A 216 -1.02 -1.29 -17.34
C TYR A 216 0.25 -1.64 -18.12
N LYS A 217 0.76 -0.73 -18.96
CA LYS A 217 2.05 -0.93 -19.62
C LYS A 217 3.19 -1.03 -18.59
N ARG A 218 3.24 -0.12 -17.62
CA ARG A 218 4.23 -0.18 -16.52
C ARG A 218 4.11 -1.47 -15.71
N ALA A 219 2.88 -1.89 -15.41
CA ALA A 219 2.63 -3.16 -14.72
C ALA A 219 3.14 -4.37 -15.53
N LEU A 220 2.92 -4.37 -16.85
CA LEU A 220 3.42 -5.42 -17.75
C LEU A 220 4.95 -5.43 -17.81
N ASP A 221 5.57 -4.25 -17.96
CA ASP A 221 7.02 -4.09 -17.97
C ASP A 221 7.64 -4.56 -16.64
N GLY A 222 6.93 -4.39 -15.53
CA GLY A 222 7.30 -4.89 -14.20
C GLY A 222 6.95 -6.36 -13.92
N GLY A 223 6.43 -7.11 -14.91
CA GLY A 223 6.23 -8.57 -14.83
C GLY A 223 4.80 -9.05 -14.58
N ILE A 224 3.81 -8.14 -14.49
CA ILE A 224 2.40 -8.52 -14.34
C ILE A 224 1.83 -8.92 -15.70
N ALA A 225 2.03 -10.18 -16.10
CA ALA A 225 1.60 -10.70 -17.41
C ALA A 225 0.09 -10.50 -17.68
N ARG A 226 -0.77 -10.60 -16.65
CA ARG A 226 -2.22 -10.35 -16.79
C ARG A 226 -2.56 -8.93 -17.26
N ALA A 227 -1.66 -7.96 -17.09
CA ALA A 227 -1.85 -6.59 -17.56
C ALA A 227 -1.92 -6.50 -19.10
N GLU A 228 -1.32 -7.45 -19.82
CA GLU A 228 -1.30 -7.48 -21.29
C GLU A 228 -2.71 -7.52 -21.88
N THR A 229 -3.58 -8.36 -21.32
CA THR A 229 -4.97 -8.48 -21.79
C THR A 229 -5.74 -7.18 -21.58
N ASN A 230 -5.54 -6.52 -20.43
CA ASN A 230 -6.18 -5.24 -20.11
C ASN A 230 -5.67 -4.13 -21.02
N LEU A 231 -4.35 -4.07 -21.24
CA LEU A 231 -3.73 -3.12 -22.16
C LEU A 231 -4.24 -3.28 -23.59
N ARG A 232 -4.38 -4.51 -24.08
CA ARG A 232 -4.96 -4.80 -25.40
C ARG A 232 -6.40 -4.30 -25.50
N ASN A 233 -7.22 -4.58 -24.49
CA ASN A 233 -8.62 -4.17 -24.46
C ASN A 233 -8.75 -2.64 -24.46
N ILE A 234 -7.95 -1.94 -23.66
CA ILE A 234 -7.94 -0.48 -23.60
C ILE A 234 -7.43 0.12 -24.91
N SER A 235 -6.38 -0.46 -25.50
CA SER A 235 -5.85 0.00 -26.79
C SER A 235 -6.90 -0.08 -27.89
N ALA A 236 -7.72 -1.13 -27.90
CA ALA A 236 -8.86 -1.25 -28.82
C ALA A 236 -9.93 -0.17 -28.58
N LYS A 237 -10.28 0.10 -27.31
CA LYS A 237 -11.22 1.18 -26.95
C LYS A 237 -10.71 2.55 -27.41
N LEU A 238 -9.43 2.85 -27.16
CA LEU A 238 -8.79 4.09 -27.57
C LEU A 238 -8.74 4.25 -29.10
N ALA A 239 -8.40 3.20 -29.83
CA ALA A 239 -8.39 3.22 -31.30
C ALA A 239 -9.78 3.48 -31.87
N SER A 240 -10.81 2.83 -31.30
CA SER A 240 -12.20 3.05 -31.70
C SER A 240 -12.65 4.49 -31.42
N ALA A 241 -12.32 5.05 -30.25
CA ALA A 241 -12.64 6.42 -29.91
C ALA A 241 -11.95 7.42 -30.85
N LEU A 242 -10.68 7.18 -31.17
CA LEU A 242 -9.90 8.03 -32.08
C LEU A 242 -10.46 8.02 -33.52
N LEU A 243 -10.93 6.88 -34.01
CA LEU A 243 -11.60 6.80 -35.30
C LEU A 243 -12.91 7.58 -35.32
N ALA A 244 -13.71 7.46 -34.26
CA ALA A 244 -14.98 8.20 -34.13
C ALA A 244 -14.76 9.72 -34.13
N VAL A 245 -13.74 10.20 -33.43
CA VAL A 245 -13.37 11.64 -33.43
C VAL A 245 -12.99 12.10 -34.84
N LYS A 246 -12.13 11.36 -35.54
CA LYS A 246 -11.72 11.71 -36.92
C LYS A 246 -12.89 11.71 -37.90
N GLU A 247 -13.84 10.79 -37.75
CA GLU A 247 -15.03 10.74 -38.59
C GLU A 247 -15.95 11.93 -38.31
N HIS A 248 -16.13 12.29 -37.03
CA HIS A 248 -16.88 13.47 -36.63
C HIS A 248 -16.27 14.76 -37.21
N GLU A 249 -14.94 14.93 -37.11
CA GLU A 249 -14.23 16.07 -37.69
C GLU A 249 -14.44 16.18 -39.21
N ARG A 250 -14.30 15.07 -39.94
CA ARG A 250 -14.54 15.03 -41.39
C ARG A 250 -15.98 15.40 -41.76
N ASN A 251 -16.95 14.96 -40.96
CA ASN A 251 -18.37 15.27 -41.20
C ASN A 251 -18.66 16.75 -40.92
N MET A 252 -18.04 17.33 -39.89
CA MET A 252 -18.14 18.76 -39.59
C MET A 252 -17.50 19.62 -40.68
N GLU A 253 -16.34 19.21 -41.21
CA GLU A 253 -15.69 19.88 -42.34
C GLU A 253 -16.55 19.86 -43.60
N LYS A 254 -17.15 18.71 -43.94
CA LYS A 254 -18.07 18.59 -45.08
C LYS A 254 -19.30 19.49 -44.92
N ALA A 255 -19.94 19.44 -43.75
CA ALA A 255 -21.11 20.29 -43.47
C ALA A 255 -20.78 21.78 -43.55
N ALA A 256 -19.58 22.19 -43.09
CA ALA A 256 -19.12 23.57 -43.21
C ALA A 256 -18.87 23.99 -44.68
N GLN A 257 -18.32 23.09 -45.51
CA GLN A 257 -18.11 23.34 -46.95
C GLN A 257 -19.45 23.46 -47.69
N GLU A 258 -20.41 22.59 -47.41
CA GLU A 258 -21.76 22.63 -48.00
C GLU A 258 -22.49 23.93 -47.62
N ALA A 259 -22.48 24.32 -46.35
CA ALA A 259 -23.09 25.58 -45.91
C ALA A 259 -22.40 26.83 -46.50
N ALA A 260 -21.09 26.76 -46.78
CA ALA A 260 -20.36 27.84 -47.43
C ALA A 260 -20.68 27.93 -48.94
N ALA A 261 -20.94 26.80 -49.59
CA ALA A 261 -21.37 26.75 -50.98
C ALA A 261 -22.77 27.37 -51.14
N GLU A 262 -23.73 26.99 -50.28
CA GLU A 262 -25.10 27.51 -50.32
C GLU A 262 -25.17 29.03 -50.15
N LYS A 263 -24.33 29.63 -49.29
CA LYS A 263 -24.27 31.10 -49.10
C LYS A 263 -23.66 31.85 -50.28
N LYS A 264 -22.94 31.18 -51.17
CA LYS A 264 -22.32 31.80 -52.35
C LYS A 264 -23.29 31.89 -53.52
N ASP A 265 -24.34 31.08 -53.49
CA ASP A 265 -25.37 30.99 -54.52
C ASP A 265 -26.63 31.84 -54.20
N THR A 266 -26.67 32.50 -53.04
CA THR A 266 -27.72 33.45 -52.59
C THR A 266 -27.23 34.89 -52.60
#